data_AF-A0A9X0KCC0-F1
#
_entry.id   AF-A0A9X0KCC0-F1
#
_cell.length_a   1.000
_cell.length_b   1.000
_cell.length_c   1.000
_cell.angle_alpha   90.00
_cell.angle_beta   90.00
_cell.angle_gamma   90.00
#
_symmetry.space_group_name_H-M   'P 1'
#
loop_
_entity.id
_entity.type
_entity.pdbx_description
1 polymer ?
#
loop_
_entity_poly.entity_id
_entity_poly.type
_entity_poly.pdbx_seq_one_letter_code
_entity_poly.pdbx_strand_id
1 'polypeptide(L)'
;MDMFFAYLCIATATPLFLWLENRKIALASIPPIMIMWIFFGLYMTSSLSPAGHTFMIAFFAINVILAHIAAFLIYGLPFIRKRFSSR
;
A
#
# COMPACT_ATOMS: atom_id res chain seq x y z
N MET A 1 -6.50 -18.68 -0.08
CA MET A 1 -5.11 -18.48 0.38
C MET A 1 -4.35 -17.58 -0.58
N ASP A 2 -4.29 -17.95 -1.86
CA ASP A 2 -3.34 -17.38 -2.84
C ASP A 2 -3.53 -15.89 -3.12
N MET A 3 -4.78 -15.41 -3.21
CA MET A 3 -5.05 -14.00 -3.49
C MET A 3 -4.64 -13.07 -2.34
N PHE A 4 -4.82 -13.49 -1.08
CA PHE A 4 -4.41 -12.69 0.09
C PHE A 4 -2.90 -12.59 0.20
N PHE A 5 -2.20 -13.68 -0.08
CA PHE A 5 -0.74 -13.67 -0.12
C PHE A 5 -0.22 -12.76 -1.24
N ALA A 6 -0.82 -12.82 -2.43
CA ALA A 6 -0.47 -11.92 -3.53
C ALA A 6 -0.68 -10.44 -3.16
N TYR A 7 -1.80 -10.10 -2.50
CA TYR A 7 -2.06 -8.74 -2.00
C TYR A 7 -1.03 -8.29 -0.97
N LEU A 8 -0.61 -9.17 -0.07
CA LEU A 8 0.41 -8.86 0.92
C LEU A 8 1.78 -8.59 0.27
N CYS A 9 2.17 -9.38 -0.73
CA CYS A 9 3.39 -9.16 -1.50
C CYS A 9 3.36 -7.80 -2.22
N ILE A 10 2.26 -7.48 -2.88
CA ILE A 10 2.07 -6.18 -3.56
C ILE A 10 2.15 -5.04 -2.55
N ALA A 11 1.43 -5.14 -1.43
CA ALA A 11 1.42 -4.11 -0.39
C ALA A 11 2.80 -3.89 0.23
N THR A 12 3.59 -4.95 0.38
CA THR A 12 4.97 -4.91 0.88
C THR A 12 5.92 -4.24 -0.11
N ALA A 13 5.66 -4.36 -1.42
CA ALA A 13 6.45 -3.70 -2.45
C ALA A 13 6.19 -2.17 -2.49
N THR A 14 4.98 -1.71 -2.15
CA THR A 14 4.62 -0.29 -2.13
C THR A 14 5.64 0.63 -1.43
N PRO A 15 5.98 0.45 -0.14
CA PRO A 15 6.91 1.33 0.55
C PRO A 15 8.32 1.33 -0.05
N LEU A 16 8.76 0.27 -0.74
CA LEU A 16 10.05 0.25 -1.44
C LEU A 16 10.09 1.28 -2.57
N PHE A 17 9.01 1.38 -3.36
CA PHE A 17 8.90 2.40 -4.40
C PHE A 17 8.76 3.81 -3.82
N LEU A 18 8.02 3.93 -2.71
CA LEU A 18 7.84 5.22 -2.04
C LEU A 18 9.10 5.71 -1.34
N TRP A 19 9.99 4.82 -0.93
CA TRP A 19 11.16 5.16 -0.13
C TRP A 19 12.12 6.08 -0.87
N LEU A 20 12.28 5.87 -2.18
CA LEU A 20 13.16 6.65 -3.03
C LEU A 20 12.72 8.12 -3.10
N GLU A 21 11.40 8.36 -3.10
CA GLU A 21 10.85 9.69 -3.42
C GLU A 21 10.26 10.43 -2.22
N ASN A 22 9.59 9.70 -1.32
CA ASN A 22 9.02 10.28 -0.11
C ASN A 22 9.07 9.31 1.07
N ARG A 23 10.22 9.34 1.76
CA ARG A 23 10.48 8.52 2.95
C ARG A 23 9.41 8.65 4.04
N LYS A 24 8.76 9.81 4.19
CA LYS A 24 7.69 9.99 5.20
C LYS A 24 6.46 9.14 4.87
N ILE A 25 6.02 9.14 3.61
CA ILE A 25 4.86 8.35 3.17
C ILE A 25 5.21 6.86 3.15
N ALA A 26 6.44 6.52 2.74
CA ALA A 26 6.94 5.15 2.80
C ALA A 26 6.87 4.58 4.23
N LEU A 27 7.36 5.34 5.21
CA LEU A 27 7.30 4.96 6.64
C LEU A 27 5.86 4.89 7.15
N ALA A 28 4.99 5.82 6.75
CA ALA A 28 3.58 5.81 7.14
C ALA A 28 2.80 4.60 6.58
N SER A 29 3.30 3.98 5.51
CA SER A 29 2.71 2.78 4.92
C SER A 29 3.10 1.49 5.66
N ILE A 30 4.15 1.51 6.50
CA ILE A 30 4.64 0.32 7.22
C ILE A 30 3.63 -0.20 8.26
N PRO A 31 3.04 0.62 9.15
CA PRO A 31 2.09 0.12 10.16
C PRO A 31 0.93 -0.71 9.60
N PRO A 32 0.18 -0.28 8.57
CA PRO A 32 -0.89 -1.09 8.01
C PRO A 32 -0.39 -2.38 7.35
N ILE A 33 0.78 -2.36 6.69
CA ILE A 33 1.38 -3.58 6.10
C ILE A 33 1.76 -4.58 7.20
N MET A 34 2.34 -4.11 8.31
CA MET A 34 2.67 -4.95 9.46
C MET A 34 1.43 -5.61 10.04
N ILE A 35 0.31 -4.87 10.15
CA ILE A 35 -0.97 -5.43 10.58
C ILE A 35 -1.43 -6.53 9.62
N MET A 36 -1.32 -6.31 8.30
CA MET A 36 -1.68 -7.34 7.30
C MET A 36 -0.82 -8.61 7.43
N TRP A 37 0.48 -8.48 7.73
CA TRP A 37 1.35 -9.65 8.00
C TRP A 37 0.93 -10.42 9.25
N ILE A 38 0.53 -9.72 10.33
CA ILE A 38 0.02 -10.35 11.55
C ILE A 38 -1.28 -11.13 11.24
N PHE A 39 -2.23 -10.51 10.53
CA PHE A 39 -3.46 -11.17 10.12
C PHE A 39 -3.21 -12.36 9.19
N PHE A 40 -2.22 -12.27 8.31
CA PHE A 40 -1.81 -13.39 7.46
C PHE A 40 -1.26 -14.57 8.29
N GLY A 41 -0.41 -14.29 9.29
CA GLY A 41 0.09 -15.32 10.21
C GLY A 41 -1.04 -16.04 10.94
N LEU A 42 -2.03 -15.28 11.45
CA LEU A 42 -3.23 -15.87 12.08
C LEU A 42 -4.07 -16.70 11.09
N TYR A 43 -4.12 -16.29 9.83
CA TYR A 43 -4.82 -17.02 8.78
C TYR A 43 -4.14 -18.34 8.41
N MET A 44 -2.81 -18.42 8.50
CA MET A 44 -2.05 -19.67 8.28
C MET A 44 -2.34 -20.72 9.36
N THR A 45 -2.56 -20.29 10.61
CA THR A 45 -2.76 -21.20 11.75
C THR A 45 -4.23 -21.53 12.01
N SER A 46 -5.15 -20.71 11.52
CA SER A 46 -6.58 -20.82 11.77
C SER A 46 -7.40 -20.17 10.66
N SER A 47 -8.61 -20.68 10.39
CA SER A 47 -9.52 -20.01 9.45
C SER A 47 -9.88 -18.62 9.97
N LEU A 48 -9.52 -17.57 9.21
CA LEU A 48 -9.82 -16.19 9.60
C LEU A 48 -11.33 -15.98 9.56
N SER A 49 -11.86 -15.25 10.53
CA SER A 49 -13.27 -14.87 10.51
C SER A 49 -13.57 -13.97 9.30
N PRO A 50 -14.84 -13.90 8.85
CA PRO A 50 -15.23 -12.98 7.78
C PRO A 50 -14.82 -11.53 8.06
N ALA A 51 -14.88 -11.10 9.33
CA ALA A 51 -14.42 -9.78 9.75
C ALA A 51 -12.90 -9.59 9.51
N GLY A 52 -12.07 -10.59 9.84
CA GLY A 52 -10.64 -10.54 9.57
C GLY A 52 -10.31 -10.43 8.08
N HIS A 53 -11.07 -11.12 7.23
CA HIS A 53 -10.94 -10.99 5.78
C HIS A 53 -11.28 -9.58 5.30
N THR A 54 -12.36 -8.98 5.82
CA THR A 54 -12.75 -7.60 5.51
C THR A 54 -11.67 -6.60 5.93
N PHE A 55 -11.10 -6.75 7.14
CA PHE A 55 -10.01 -5.88 7.60
C PHE A 55 -8.78 -5.98 6.71
N MET A 56 -8.38 -7.19 6.32
CA MET A 56 -7.26 -7.41 5.38
C MET A 56 -7.47 -6.69 4.05
N ILE A 57 -8.67 -6.80 3.46
CA ILE A 57 -9.00 -6.11 2.21
C ILE A 57 -9.01 -4.59 2.41
N ALA A 58 -9.53 -4.09 3.51
CA ALA A 58 -9.55 -2.66 3.82
C ALA A 58 -8.13 -2.09 3.96
N PHE A 59 -7.23 -2.76 4.69
CA PHE A 59 -5.84 -2.35 4.81
C PHE A 59 -5.10 -2.41 3.48
N PHE A 60 -5.37 -3.43 2.65
CA PHE A 60 -4.84 -3.51 1.29
C PHE A 60 -5.31 -2.33 0.43
N ALA A 61 -6.61 -2.00 0.45
CA ALA A 61 -7.15 -0.88 -0.30
C ALA A 61 -6.53 0.45 0.12
N ILE A 62 -6.33 0.67 1.43
CA ILE A 62 -5.63 1.84 1.95
C ILE A 62 -4.19 1.91 1.40
N ASN A 63 -3.46 0.80 1.40
CA ASN A 63 -2.11 0.74 0.85
C ASN A 63 -2.08 1.12 -0.64
N VAL A 64 -3.01 0.57 -1.44
CA VAL A 64 -3.12 0.89 -2.87
C VAL A 64 -3.45 2.37 -3.10
N ILE A 65 -4.34 2.96 -2.29
CA ILE A 65 -4.67 4.39 -2.37
C ILE A 65 -3.43 5.24 -2.08
N LEU A 66 -2.68 4.94 -1.02
CA LEU A 66 -1.44 5.64 -0.69
C LEU A 66 -0.40 5.53 -1.82
N ALA A 67 -0.27 4.35 -2.42
CA ALA A 67 0.61 4.12 -3.56
C ALA A 67 0.24 5.03 -4.74
N HIS A 68 -1.05 5.12 -5.09
CA HIS A 68 -1.53 5.96 -6.18
C HIS A 68 -1.37 7.45 -5.88
N ILE A 69 -1.67 7.89 -4.65
CA ILE A 69 -1.46 9.29 -4.24
C ILE A 69 0.00 9.66 -4.42
N ALA A 70 0.92 8.81 -3.95
CA ALA A 70 2.34 9.08 -4.11
C ALA A 70 2.77 9.05 -5.57
N ALA A 71 2.34 8.05 -6.36
CA ALA A 71 2.62 8.01 -7.80
C ALA A 71 2.13 9.29 -8.51
N PHE A 72 0.97 9.82 -8.13
CA PHE A 72 0.46 11.07 -8.65
C PHE A 72 1.29 12.28 -8.21
N LEU A 73 1.71 12.34 -6.93
CA LEU A 73 2.56 13.43 -6.42
C LEU A 73 3.96 13.42 -7.05
N ILE A 74 4.51 12.24 -7.34
CA ILE A 74 5.86 12.05 -7.89
C ILE A 74 5.87 12.25 -9.41
N TYR A 75 4.94 11.63 -10.15
CA TYR A 75 4.96 11.66 -11.61
C TYR A 75 3.94 12.64 -12.20
N GLY A 76 2.73 12.67 -11.64
CA GLY A 76 1.64 13.52 -12.15
C GLY A 76 1.87 15.01 -11.89
N LEU A 77 2.21 15.38 -10.66
CA LEU A 77 2.33 16.77 -10.24
C LEU A 77 3.46 17.52 -10.99
N PRO A 78 4.68 16.96 -11.15
CA PRO A 78 5.74 17.64 -11.90
C PRO A 78 5.41 17.77 -13.38
N PHE A 79 4.73 16.78 -13.97
CA PHE A 79 4.30 16.81 -15.36
C PHE A 79 3.29 17.95 -15.61
N ILE A 80 2.29 18.09 -14.71
CA ILE A 80 1.30 19.17 -14.77
C ILE A 80 1.97 20.53 -14.55
N ARG A 81 2.85 20.67 -13.56
CA ARG A 81 3.59 21.91 -13.29
C ARG A 81 4.46 22.34 -14.47
N LYS A 82 5.17 21.40 -15.10
CA LYS A 82 6.00 21.67 -16.29
C LYS A 82 5.15 22.16 -17.47
N ARG A 83 3.92 21.65 -17.61
CA ARG A 83 2.98 22.07 -18.66
C ARG A 83 2.38 23.46 -18.41
N PHE A 84 2.17 23.86 -17.15
CA PHE A 84 1.66 25.19 -16.80
C PHE A 84 2.74 26.28 -16.75
N SER A 85 4.00 25.94 -16.43
CA SER A 85 5.13 26.90 -16.42
C SER A 85 5.68 27.24 -17.81
N SER A 86 5.30 26.49 -18.85
CA SER A 86 5.74 26.71 -20.23
C SER A 86 4.76 27.58 -21.05
N ARG A 87 3.73 28.13 -20.40
CA ARG A 87 2.83 29.16 -20.94
C ARG A 87 3.15 30.50 -20.28
#